data_AF-A0AAW8AT32-F1
#
_entry.id   AF-A0AAW8AT32-F1
#
_cell.length_a   1.000
_cell.length_b   1.000
_cell.length_c   1.000
_cell.angle_alpha   90.00
_cell.angle_beta   90.00
_cell.angle_gamma   90.00
#
_symmetry.space_group_name_H-M   'P 1'
#
loop_
_entity.id
_entity.type
_entity.pdbx_description
1 polymer ?
#
loop_
_entity_poly.entity_id
_entity_poly.type
_entity_poly.pdbx_seq_one_letter_code
_entity_poly.pdbx_strand_id
1 'polypeptide(L)' 'RDLESLLAVLEPLRQKESPFEEELPADDRKGAVWVRPELVGEVRFMDWTATGRLRHPSWRGLREDKKPGDVTGRE' A
#
# COMPACT_ATOMS: atom_id res chain seq x y z
N ARG A 1 -0.72 -11.79 -13.00
CA ARG A 1 0.54 -11.14 -12.55
C ARG A 1 0.92 -11.88 -11.28
N ASP A 2 2.05 -12.56 -11.28
CA ASP A 2 2.41 -13.53 -10.24
C ASP A 2 2.75 -12.86 -8.91
N LEU A 3 2.27 -13.45 -7.81
CA LEU A 3 2.57 -13.02 -6.44
C LEU A 3 4.08 -13.00 -6.20
N GLU A 4 4.81 -13.93 -6.81
CA GLU A 4 6.27 -14.05 -6.73
C GLU A 4 6.97 -12.79 -7.25
N SER A 5 6.49 -12.21 -8.37
CA SER A 5 7.08 -10.98 -8.92
C SER A 5 6.86 -9.79 -8.00
N LEU A 6 5.70 -9.70 -7.33
CA LEU A 6 5.43 -8.65 -6.35
C LEU A 6 6.29 -8.82 -5.10
N LEU A 7 6.46 -10.06 -4.63
CA LEU A 7 7.33 -10.36 -3.48
C LEU A 7 8.79 -9.99 -3.78
N ALA A 8 9.29 -10.31 -4.98
CA ALA A 8 10.68 -10.02 -5.36
C ALA A 8 11.03 -8.52 -5.28
N VAL A 9 10.08 -7.63 -5.59
CA VAL A 9 10.29 -6.18 -5.49
C VAL A 9 10.07 -5.62 -4.08
N LEU A 10 9.25 -6.27 -3.26
CA LEU A 10 8.98 -5.86 -1.87
C LEU A 10 10.05 -6.33 -0.88
N GLU A 11 10.65 -7.50 -1.11
CA GLU A 11 11.68 -8.10 -0.26
C GLU A 11 12.85 -7.13 0.07
N PRO A 12 13.49 -6.46 -0.91
CA PRO A 12 14.60 -5.55 -0.62
C PRO A 12 14.17 -4.27 0.12
N LEU A 13 12.86 -3.99 0.17
CA LEU A 13 12.30 -2.82 0.85
C LEU A 13 11.86 -3.14 2.27
N ARG A 14 11.97 -4.39 2.73
CA ARG A 14 11.55 -4.78 4.09
C ARG A 14 12.22 -3.93 5.17
N GLN A 15 11.44 -3.52 6.16
CA GLN A 15 11.91 -2.78 7.32
C GLN A 15 11.19 -3.23 8.59
N LYS A 16 11.75 -2.87 9.76
CA LYS A 16 11.20 -3.24 11.06
C LYS A 16 10.04 -2.35 11.49
N GLU A 17 10.12 -1.07 11.14
CA GLU A 17 9.18 -0.04 11.62
C GLU A 17 8.05 0.18 10.61
N SER A 18 6.87 0.51 11.13
CA SER A 18 5.71 0.88 10.31
C SER A 18 6.00 2.21 9.60
N PRO A 19 5.77 2.32 8.27
CA PRO A 19 5.90 3.58 7.55
C PRO A 19 4.70 4.52 7.73
N PHE A 20 3.62 4.06 8.37
CA PHE A 20 2.44 4.89 8.64
C PHE A 20 2.71 5.83 9.80
N GLU A 21 2.29 7.09 9.65
CA GLU A 21 2.43 8.13 10.69
C GLU A 21 1.58 7.82 11.93
N GLU A 22 0.40 7.25 11.73
CA GLU A 22 -0.52 6.85 12.80
C GLU A 22 -0.36 5.39 13.17
N GLU A 23 -0.62 5.06 14.44
CA GLU A 23 -0.65 3.68 14.89
C GLU A 23 -1.85 2.95 14.27
N LEU A 24 -1.56 1.89 13.51
CA LEU A 24 -2.58 1.05 12.90
C LEU A 24 -3.34 0.22 13.96
N PRO A 25 -4.64 -0.06 13.74
CA PRO A 25 -5.40 -1.02 14.54
C PRO A 25 -4.67 -2.37 14.66
N ALA A 26 -4.86 -3.07 15.78
CA ALA A 26 -4.17 -4.32 16.07
C ALA A 26 -4.39 -5.39 14.97
N ASP A 27 -5.61 -5.48 14.44
CA ASP A 27 -5.94 -6.42 13.36
C ASP A 27 -5.19 -6.13 12.05
N ASP A 28 -4.97 -4.85 11.73
CA ASP A 28 -4.23 -4.45 10.53
C ASP A 28 -2.72 -4.70 10.66
N ARG A 29 -2.20 -4.67 11.88
CA ARG A 29 -0.78 -4.97 12.17
C ARG A 29 -0.49 -6.46 12.22
N LYS A 30 -1.48 -7.28 12.56
CA LYS A 30 -1.29 -8.70 12.81
C LYS A 30 -0.86 -9.41 11.53
N GLY A 31 0.38 -9.89 11.50
CA GLY A 31 0.96 -10.58 10.34
C GLY A 31 1.42 -9.65 9.21
N ALA A 32 1.39 -8.33 9.42
CA ALA A 32 1.92 -7.38 8.46
C ALA A 32 3.45 -7.44 8.38
N VAL A 33 3.98 -7.30 7.18
CA VAL A 33 5.42 -7.10 6.92
C VAL A 33 5.59 -5.69 6.38
N TRP A 34 6.37 -4.88 7.08
CA TRP A 34 6.58 -3.48 6.70
C TRP A 34 7.64 -3.35 5.62
N VAL A 35 7.39 -2.43 4.69
CA VAL A 35 8.32 -2.07 3.63
C VAL A 35 8.49 -0.56 3.58
N ARG A 36 9.61 -0.09 3.02
CA ARG A 36 9.83 1.33 2.74
C ARG A 36 8.81 1.80 1.69
N PRO A 37 8.21 3.01 1.86
CA PRO A 37 7.14 3.52 0.99
C PRO A 37 7.71 4.07 -0.33
N GLU A 38 8.34 3.21 -1.14
CA GLU A 38 9.02 3.57 -2.39
C GLU A 38 8.23 3.21 -3.66
N LEU A 39 7.22 2.34 -3.54
CA LEU A 39 6.46 1.81 -4.67
C LEU A 39 5.04 2.40 -4.73
N VAL A 40 4.56 2.67 -5.94
CA VAL A 40 3.18 3.10 -6.18
C VAL A 40 2.38 1.93 -6.77
N GLY A 41 1.23 1.64 -6.15
CA GLY A 41 0.27 0.66 -6.63
C GLY A 41 -1.04 1.31 -7.05
N GLU A 42 -1.68 0.78 -8.09
CA GLU A 42 -3.02 1.16 -8.50
C GLU A 42 -4.04 0.16 -7.94
N VAL A 43 -5.13 0.71 -7.42
CA VAL A 43 -6.31 -0.03 -6.99
C VAL A 43 -7.55 0.61 -7.58
N ARG A 44 -8.58 -0.21 -7.86
CA ARG A 44 -9.95 0.28 -8.04
C ARG A 44 -10.71 0.06 -6.75
N PHE A 45 -11.58 1.00 -6.39
CA PHE A 45 -12.39 0.93 -5.18
C PHE A 45 -13.77 1.58 -5.45
N MET A 46 -14.74 1.34 -4.57
CA MET A 46 -16.09 1.89 -4.72
C MET A 46 -16.18 3.33 -4.23
N ASP A 47 -15.83 3.56 -2.97
CA ASP A 47 -15.92 4.85 -2.30
C ASP A 47 -14.89 4.95 -1.16
N TRP A 48 -14.69 6.17 -0.68
CA TRP A 48 -13.99 6.44 0.56
C TRP A 48 -14.93 6.29 1.75
N THR A 49 -14.50 5.58 2.79
CA THR A 49 -15.21 5.55 4.08
C THR A 49 -15.09 6.90 4.79
N ALA A 50 -15.99 7.15 5.76
CA ALA A 50 -15.91 8.32 6.64
C ALA A 50 -14.55 8.43 7.38
N THR A 51 -13.91 7.28 7.63
CA THR A 51 -12.60 7.16 8.28
C THR A 51 -11.41 7.21 7.32
N GLY A 52 -11.60 7.57 6.05
CA GLY A 52 -10.48 7.73 5.11
C GLY A 52 -9.93 6.44 4.51
N ARG A 53 -10.68 5.34 4.55
CA ARG A 53 -10.27 4.03 4.00
C ARG A 53 -10.96 3.76 2.68
N LEU A 54 -10.38 2.90 1.85
CA LEU A 54 -10.99 2.49 0.58
C LEU A 54 -12.02 1.38 0.82
N ARG A 55 -13.22 1.53 0.25
CA ARG A 55 -14.26 0.48 0.28
C ARG A 55 -14.11 -0.46 -0.91
N HIS A 56 -14.07 -1.77 -0.63
CA HIS A 56 -13.92 -2.85 -1.61
C HIS A 56 -12.76 -2.63 -2.62
N PRO A 57 -11.52 -2.41 -2.14
CA PRO A 57 -10.39 -2.20 -3.04
C PRO A 57 -10.02 -3.49 -3.78
N SER A 58 -9.65 -3.36 -5.05
CA SER A 58 -9.17 -4.42 -5.92
C SER A 58 -7.87 -4.00 -6.59
N TRP A 59 -6.84 -4.84 -6.44
CA TRP A 59 -5.50 -4.59 -7.00
C TRP A 59 -5.51 -4.53 -8.53
N ARG A 60 -4.86 -3.51 -9.10
CA ARG A 60 -4.65 -3.39 -10.55
C ARG A 60 -3.20 -3.61 -10.96
N GLY A 61 -2.24 -3.27 -10.12
CA GLY A 61 -0.82 -3.46 -10.40
C GLY A 61 0.06 -2.33 -9.89
N LEU A 62 1.37 -2.51 -10.02
CA LEU A 62 2.33 -1.44 -9.76
C LEU A 62 2.33 -0.41 -10.90
N ARG A 63 2.59 0.84 -10.53
CA ARG A 63 2.71 2.01 -11.39
C ARG A 63 4.17 2.48 -11.38
N GLU A 64 4.96 1.91 -12.28
CA GLU A 64 6.39 2.23 -12.44
C GLU A 64 6.59 3.65 -13.02
N ASP A 65 5.53 4.24 -13.57
CA ASP A 65 5.48 5.60 -14.11
C ASP A 65 5.29 6.69 -13.03
N LYS A 66 4.99 6.30 -11.79
CA LYS A 66 4.72 7.24 -10.68
C LYS A 66 5.69 7.04 -9.51
N LYS A 67 6.02 8.14 -8.84
CA LYS A 67 6.75 8.15 -7.57
C LYS A 67 5.77 8.36 -6.40
N PRO A 68 6.13 7.94 -5.17
CA PRO A 68 5.28 8.14 -4.00
C PRO A 68 4.82 9.59 -3.80
N GLY A 69 5.68 10.57 -4.08
CA GLY A 69 5.34 12.00 -3.98
C GLY A 69 4.35 12.50 -5.03
N ASP A 70 4.11 11.75 -6.11
CA ASP A 70 3.10 12.07 -7.13
C ASP A 70 1.70 11.61 -6.71
N VAL A 71 1.59 10.82 -5.64
CA VAL A 71 0.32 10.36 -5.08
C VAL A 71 -0.23 11.45 -4.19
N THR A 72 -1.21 12.19 -4.70
CA THR A 72 -1.94 13.18 -3.94
C THR A 72 -3.12 12.52 -3.19
N GLY A 73 -3.67 13.21 -2.19
CA GLY A 73 -4.75 12.71 -1.35
C GLY A 73 -6.08 12.49 -2.10
N ARG A 74 -7.21 12.61 -1.40
CA ARG A 74 -8.54 12.45 -2.03
C ARG A 74 -8.71 13.41 -3.22
N GLU A 75 -8.71 12.85 -4.43
CA GLU A 75 -9.41 13.42 -5.60
C GLU A 75 -10.88 13.00 -5.59
#